data_AF-A0A1S9BWP0-F1
#
_entry.id   AF-A0A1S9BWP0-F1
#
_cell.length_a   1.000
_cell.length_b   1.000
_cell.length_c   1.000
_cell.angle_alpha   90.00
_cell.angle_beta   90.00
_cell.angle_gamma   90.00
#
_symmetry.space_group_name_H-M   'P 1'
#
loop_
_entity.id
_entity.type
_entity.pdbx_description
1 polymer ?
#
loop_
_entity_poly.entity_id
_entity_poly.type
_entity_poly.pdbx_seq_one_letter_code
_entity_poly.pdbx_strand_id
1 'polypeptide(L)'
;MQNYGGSYNRYGNYSGNHHNKNRGGGGCLSVIIIAVLVALALSIVRVPSELIPNLRIENIAGFDFGSLYDRFINSISDTFFDEYKTHTSFSEETSRTEEHKAQNGRTKEKKSADDSLNETTPAESNVSPWSNGSSISDSSQAGYYCYNLLDEDSKLVYREILEAITCREERHVSTLDTAKLNTIYNYVVADHPEIFYSCGIHYTQELINGIVTSIRVKGQYSMTKENADSYEAAMVPVVQSILVSVPGYVDGMETSDYTKIKYIYDYIIENTEYVAGADENQNIISVLLNHRSVCNGYAKTFQYLSQQLGIPSVLVTGYAEGGLHAWNAVLMDGAWYQFDVTFGDSQLSSVNASIINYAYFGLTDDQMNANHTALGTIPVPSCTSTSGNYFVKNGIYFDNADTGAVGELVRSIQSSGGNIVQFRTDSAETMAALINSLFNQQKIYNYLDNVRSFSYSLIDSQNTMVIIF
;
A
#
# COMPACT_ATOMS: atom_id res chain seq x y z
N MET A 1 11.29 -49.92 26.23
CA MET A 1 10.42 -50.84 26.97
C MET A 1 9.68 -50.04 28.03
N GLN A 2 8.34 -50.19 28.11
CA GLN A 2 7.40 -49.64 29.11
C GLN A 2 7.25 -48.10 29.07
N ASN A 3 6.15 -47.48 28.62
CA ASN A 3 4.69 -47.71 28.73
C ASN A 3 4.19 -47.70 30.18
N TYR A 4 3.35 -46.71 30.52
CA TYR A 4 2.24 -46.60 31.50
C TYR A 4 2.05 -45.09 31.75
N GLY A 5 0.87 -44.48 31.73
CA GLY A 5 -0.47 -44.92 32.11
C GLY A 5 -1.03 -43.86 33.07
N GLY A 6 -2.17 -43.26 32.72
CA GLY A 6 -2.68 -42.04 33.37
C GLY A 6 -3.42 -42.21 34.70
N SER A 7 -3.93 -41.09 35.23
CA SER A 7 -5.10 -40.96 36.13
C SER A 7 -5.38 -39.46 36.37
N TYR A 8 -6.52 -38.89 35.97
CA TYR A 8 -7.83 -38.80 36.65
C TYR A 8 -8.04 -37.61 37.62
N ASN A 9 -9.06 -36.80 37.27
CA ASN A 9 -10.11 -36.11 38.07
C ASN A 9 -9.84 -34.90 39.00
N ARG A 10 -10.61 -33.82 38.75
CA ARG A 10 -11.64 -33.20 39.63
C ARG A 10 -12.41 -32.11 38.86
N TYR A 11 -13.70 -32.28 38.52
CA TYR A 11 -14.96 -32.10 39.29
C TYR A 11 -15.50 -30.66 39.41
N GLY A 12 -16.76 -30.48 38.97
CA GLY A 12 -17.72 -29.42 39.36
C GLY A 12 -18.52 -28.83 38.18
N ASN A 13 -19.52 -29.50 37.58
CA ASN A 13 -20.99 -29.43 37.88
C ASN A 13 -21.50 -28.03 38.24
N TYR A 14 -22.47 -27.42 37.54
CA TYR A 14 -23.93 -27.66 37.44
C TYR A 14 -24.47 -26.69 36.34
N SER A 15 -25.60 -26.79 35.65
CA SER A 15 -26.73 -27.71 35.51
C SER A 15 -27.56 -27.19 34.34
N GLY A 16 -28.08 -28.07 33.49
CA GLY A 16 -28.95 -27.70 32.38
C GLY A 16 -30.34 -27.23 32.80
N ASN A 17 -31.03 -26.62 31.84
CA ASN A 17 -32.48 -26.79 31.76
C ASN A 17 -32.88 -26.98 30.30
N HIS A 18 -33.40 -28.18 30.02
CA HIS A 18 -34.06 -28.55 28.78
C HIS A 18 -35.44 -27.88 28.71
N HIS A 19 -35.80 -27.37 27.54
CA HIS A 19 -37.15 -27.58 26.99
C HIS A 19 -37.04 -27.95 25.50
N ASN A 20 -37.74 -29.02 25.15
CA ASN A 20 -37.74 -29.72 23.88
C ASN A 20 -39.19 -29.73 23.34
N LYS A 21 -39.32 -29.98 22.03
CA LYS A 21 -40.52 -30.18 21.18
C LYS A 21 -41.00 -28.90 20.46
N ASN A 22 -41.35 -28.89 19.17
CA ASN A 22 -41.35 -29.91 18.12
C ASN A 22 -41.64 -29.22 16.77
N ARG A 23 -40.97 -29.71 15.70
CA ARG A 23 -41.49 -30.00 14.34
C ARG A 23 -42.23 -28.93 13.48
N GLY A 24 -41.63 -28.72 12.31
CA GLY A 24 -42.23 -28.42 11.00
C GLY A 24 -41.12 -27.84 10.11
N GLY A 25 -40.66 -28.39 8.98
CA GLY A 25 -41.28 -29.30 8.02
C GLY A 25 -41.30 -28.61 6.66
N GLY A 26 -40.27 -28.85 5.82
CA GLY A 26 -40.31 -28.65 4.37
C GLY A 26 -39.83 -27.29 3.84
N GLY A 27 -38.85 -27.34 2.91
CA GLY A 27 -38.57 -26.23 1.99
C GLY A 27 -37.09 -25.92 1.79
N CYS A 28 -36.36 -26.78 1.06
CA CYS A 28 -35.13 -26.35 0.35
C CYS A 28 -34.68 -27.32 -0.75
N LEU A 29 -35.20 -28.55 -0.82
CA LEU A 29 -34.85 -29.47 -1.93
C LEU A 29 -35.65 -29.24 -3.22
N SER A 30 -36.74 -28.46 -3.21
CA SER A 30 -37.58 -28.23 -4.39
C SER A 30 -37.16 -27.02 -5.24
N VAL A 31 -36.35 -26.09 -4.72
CA VAL A 31 -35.90 -24.91 -5.49
C VAL A 31 -34.68 -25.24 -6.34
N ILE A 32 -33.80 -26.12 -5.87
CA ILE A 32 -32.59 -26.53 -6.60
C ILE A 32 -32.94 -27.48 -7.75
N ILE A 33 -33.96 -28.33 -7.60
CA ILE A 33 -34.41 -29.23 -8.69
C ILE A 33 -35.19 -28.46 -9.77
N ILE A 34 -35.92 -27.39 -9.42
CA ILE A 34 -36.59 -26.54 -10.42
C ILE A 34 -35.59 -25.67 -11.18
N ALA A 35 -34.54 -25.14 -10.54
CA ALA A 35 -33.49 -24.37 -11.23
C ALA A 35 -32.68 -25.24 -12.20
N VAL A 36 -32.37 -26.49 -11.85
CA VAL A 36 -31.68 -27.44 -12.73
C VAL A 36 -32.59 -27.91 -13.88
N LEU A 37 -33.90 -28.07 -13.66
CA LEU A 37 -34.85 -28.41 -14.73
C LEU A 37 -35.20 -27.24 -15.64
N VAL A 38 -35.14 -25.98 -15.17
CA VAL A 38 -35.27 -24.78 -16.03
C VAL A 38 -34.00 -24.57 -16.86
N ALA A 39 -32.81 -24.83 -16.30
CA ALA A 39 -31.55 -24.82 -17.06
C ALA A 39 -31.46 -25.97 -18.09
N LEU A 40 -32.03 -27.14 -17.79
CA LEU A 40 -32.18 -28.26 -18.73
C LEU A 40 -33.29 -28.06 -19.77
N ALA A 41 -34.35 -27.30 -19.46
CA ALA A 41 -35.40 -26.94 -20.41
C ALA A 41 -34.97 -25.82 -21.38
N LEU A 42 -34.11 -24.89 -20.94
CA LEU A 42 -33.54 -23.85 -21.78
C LEU A 42 -32.41 -24.35 -22.70
N SER A 43 -31.89 -25.56 -22.48
CA SER A 43 -30.89 -26.21 -23.34
C SER A 43 -31.49 -27.10 -24.45
N ILE A 44 -32.83 -27.16 -24.59
CA ILE A 44 -33.51 -27.97 -25.63
C ILE A 44 -34.34 -27.11 -26.61
N VAL A 45 -34.46 -25.79 -26.42
CA VAL A 45 -35.09 -24.93 -27.44
C VAL A 45 -34.04 -24.48 -28.45
N ARG A 46 -33.89 -25.23 -29.55
CA ARG A 46 -33.31 -24.70 -30.80
C ARG A 46 -34.24 -23.60 -31.31
N VAL A 47 -33.95 -22.35 -30.97
CA VAL A 47 -34.56 -21.20 -31.63
C VAL A 47 -34.02 -21.17 -33.07
N PRO A 48 -34.87 -21.11 -34.10
CA PRO A 48 -34.43 -20.96 -35.48
C PRO A 48 -33.60 -19.68 -35.62
N SER A 49 -32.48 -19.76 -36.35
CA SER A 49 -31.51 -18.67 -36.59
C SER A 49 -32.05 -17.49 -37.43
N GLU A 50 -33.36 -17.24 -37.40
CA GLU A 50 -34.04 -16.20 -38.20
C GLU A 50 -34.93 -15.26 -37.37
N LEU A 51 -34.96 -15.37 -36.04
CA LEU A 51 -35.67 -14.41 -35.18
C LEU A 51 -34.78 -13.92 -34.04
N ILE A 52 -34.05 -12.84 -34.31
CA ILE A 52 -33.81 -11.63 -33.50
C ILE A 52 -32.64 -10.92 -34.22
N PRO A 53 -32.90 -9.95 -35.11
CA PRO A 53 -31.84 -9.05 -35.52
C PRO A 53 -31.44 -8.24 -34.28
N ASN A 54 -30.17 -8.37 -33.87
CA ASN A 54 -29.55 -7.72 -32.71
C ASN A 54 -29.90 -8.35 -31.36
N LEU A 55 -29.28 -9.49 -31.05
CA LEU A 55 -29.25 -10.03 -29.69
C LEU A 55 -28.16 -9.31 -28.91
N ARG A 56 -28.53 -8.51 -27.90
CA ARG A 56 -27.60 -7.94 -26.91
C ARG A 56 -27.42 -8.95 -25.79
N ILE A 57 -26.20 -9.45 -25.60
CA ILE A 57 -25.88 -10.38 -24.52
C ILE A 57 -25.17 -9.60 -23.42
N GLU A 58 -25.77 -9.60 -22.23
CA GLU A 58 -25.12 -9.16 -20.99
C GLU A 58 -24.44 -10.37 -20.37
N ASN A 59 -23.12 -10.48 -20.50
CA ASN A 59 -22.35 -11.53 -19.82
C ASN A 59 -21.88 -11.00 -18.46
N ILE A 60 -22.40 -11.58 -17.39
CA ILE A 60 -21.87 -11.44 -16.04
C ILE A 60 -21.01 -12.67 -15.78
N ALA A 61 -19.70 -12.52 -15.97
CA ALA A 61 -18.62 -13.28 -15.33
C ALA A 61 -17.36 -13.15 -16.20
N GLY A 62 -16.53 -12.17 -15.87
CA GLY A 62 -15.11 -12.17 -16.23
C GLY A 62 -14.33 -12.33 -14.95
N PHE A 63 -13.33 -13.22 -14.94
CA PHE A 63 -12.45 -13.46 -13.80
C PHE A 63 -11.98 -12.12 -13.21
N ASP A 64 -12.30 -11.94 -11.93
CA ASP A 64 -12.56 -10.65 -11.31
C ASP A 64 -11.40 -10.29 -10.37
N PHE A 65 -10.80 -9.12 -10.53
CA PHE A 65 -9.93 -8.58 -9.49
C PHE A 65 -10.74 -8.35 -8.22
N GLY A 66 -12.04 -8.11 -8.31
CA GLY A 66 -13.05 -8.24 -7.27
C GLY A 66 -13.10 -9.62 -6.61
N SER A 67 -12.70 -10.73 -7.25
CA SER A 67 -12.60 -12.04 -6.58
C SER A 67 -11.24 -12.29 -5.92
N LEU A 68 -10.19 -11.59 -6.36
CA LEU A 68 -8.90 -11.55 -5.66
C LEU A 68 -8.94 -10.53 -4.51
N TYR A 69 -9.66 -9.43 -4.71
CA TYR A 69 -10.08 -8.40 -3.76
C TYR A 69 -11.10 -8.97 -2.77
N ASP A 70 -12.05 -9.81 -3.17
CA ASP A 70 -12.98 -10.50 -2.27
C ASP A 70 -12.29 -11.67 -1.58
N ARG A 71 -11.33 -12.36 -2.21
CA ARG A 71 -10.45 -13.31 -1.49
C ARG A 71 -9.51 -12.57 -0.54
N PHE A 72 -9.07 -11.37 -0.89
CA PHE A 72 -8.27 -10.48 -0.05
C PHE A 72 -9.10 -9.95 1.13
N ILE A 73 -10.36 -9.58 0.93
CA ILE A 73 -11.31 -9.17 1.96
C ILE A 73 -11.75 -10.36 2.83
N ASN A 74 -12.02 -11.54 2.25
CA ASN A 74 -12.48 -12.73 2.99
C ASN A 74 -11.35 -13.57 3.62
N SER A 75 -10.08 -13.38 3.26
CA SER A 75 -8.95 -14.09 3.91
C SER A 75 -8.38 -13.37 5.12
N ILE A 76 -8.75 -12.09 5.33
CA ILE A 76 -8.34 -11.29 6.47
C ILE A 76 -9.34 -11.43 7.65
N SER A 77 -10.49 -12.09 7.44
CA SER A 77 -11.38 -12.51 8.53
C SER A 77 -11.29 -14.02 8.74
N ASP A 78 -10.22 -14.47 9.40
CA ASP A 78 -10.29 -15.47 10.47
C ASP A 78 -8.90 -16.09 10.67
N THR A 79 -8.41 -15.90 11.89
CA THR A 79 -7.29 -16.61 12.52
C THR A 79 -5.93 -16.39 11.88
N PHE A 80 -5.10 -15.53 12.47
CA PHE A 80 -3.69 -15.85 12.72
C PHE A 80 -3.11 -14.78 13.66
N PHE A 81 -2.58 -15.25 14.80
CA PHE A 81 -1.68 -14.64 15.78
C PHE A 81 -2.13 -14.91 17.22
N ASP A 82 -1.96 -16.17 17.62
CA ASP A 82 -1.40 -16.48 18.92
C ASP A 82 -0.02 -17.10 18.64
N GLU A 83 0.96 -16.78 19.48
CA GLU A 83 2.35 -17.25 19.45
C GLU A 83 3.29 -16.52 18.47
N TYR A 84 4.15 -15.61 18.96
CA TYR A 84 5.52 -15.98 19.37
C TYR A 84 6.25 -14.84 20.07
N LYS A 85 7.05 -15.25 21.06
CA LYS A 85 7.87 -14.43 21.96
C LYS A 85 9.11 -13.90 21.25
N THR A 86 9.34 -12.60 21.34
CA THR A 86 10.65 -11.99 21.12
C THR A 86 11.56 -12.22 22.33
N HIS A 87 12.85 -12.47 22.08
CA HIS A 87 13.87 -12.54 23.12
C HIS A 87 14.21 -11.13 23.61
N THR A 88 13.51 -10.67 24.64
CA THR A 88 13.80 -9.39 25.31
C THR A 88 14.74 -9.63 26.49
N SER A 89 15.93 -9.03 26.48
CA SER A 89 16.77 -8.92 27.68
C SER A 89 16.56 -7.55 28.31
N PHE A 90 16.01 -7.52 29.52
CA PHE A 90 15.77 -6.30 30.31
C PHE A 90 16.68 -6.29 31.53
N SER A 91 17.29 -5.16 31.85
CA SER A 91 17.99 -4.93 33.13
C SER A 91 17.28 -3.80 33.88
N GLU A 92 16.60 -4.14 34.98
CA GLU A 92 15.99 -3.18 35.90
C GLU A 92 16.95 -2.81 37.03
N GLU A 93 17.05 -1.51 37.33
CA GLU A 93 17.19 -1.06 38.72
C GLU A 93 16.53 0.32 38.93
N THR A 94 16.01 0.49 40.14
CA THR A 94 14.88 1.33 40.56
C THR A 94 15.20 2.77 40.97
N SER A 95 14.26 3.70 40.75
CA SER A 95 13.45 4.39 41.79
C SER A 95 13.24 5.90 41.64
N ARG A 96 11.99 6.30 41.97
CA ARG A 96 11.50 7.55 42.60
C ARG A 96 11.17 8.79 41.73
N THR A 97 9.87 8.85 41.40
CA THR A 97 8.89 9.94 41.62
C THR A 97 9.38 11.30 42.15
N GLU A 98 8.93 12.38 41.50
CA GLU A 98 8.15 13.45 42.14
C GLU A 98 7.36 14.29 41.11
N GLU A 99 6.08 14.53 41.43
CA GLU A 99 5.14 15.40 40.74
C GLU A 99 5.46 16.88 41.01
N HIS A 100 5.21 17.79 40.06
CA HIS A 100 4.77 19.14 40.42
C HIS A 100 3.84 19.79 39.39
N LYS A 101 2.83 20.46 39.95
CA LYS A 101 1.64 21.05 39.36
C LYS A 101 1.89 22.29 38.48
N ALA A 102 0.95 22.48 37.57
CA ALA A 102 0.69 23.66 36.75
C ALA A 102 0.55 24.98 37.53
N GLN A 103 0.90 26.08 36.86
CA GLN A 103 0.22 27.35 37.08
C GLN A 103 0.11 28.19 35.81
N ASN A 104 -1.02 28.89 35.74
CA ASN A 104 -1.68 29.56 34.64
C ASN A 104 -1.21 31.02 34.50
N GLY A 105 -1.18 31.58 33.29
CA GLY A 105 -0.81 32.98 33.07
C GLY A 105 -1.25 33.49 31.68
N ARG A 106 -2.44 34.09 31.64
CA ARG A 106 -3.13 34.61 30.45
C ARG A 106 -2.77 36.08 30.24
N THR A 107 -2.47 36.51 29.02
CA THR A 107 -2.83 37.87 28.56
C THR A 107 -2.90 37.95 27.03
N LYS A 108 -4.01 38.51 26.55
CA LYS A 108 -4.28 38.86 25.15
C LYS A 108 -3.79 40.29 24.91
N GLU A 109 -3.26 40.56 23.72
CA GLU A 109 -3.48 41.85 23.06
C GLU A 109 -3.44 41.70 21.54
N LYS A 110 -4.45 42.29 20.88
CA LYS A 110 -4.64 42.43 19.43
C LYS A 110 -4.31 43.86 19.07
N LYS A 111 -3.68 44.11 17.91
CA LYS A 111 -4.12 45.13 16.93
C LYS A 111 -3.36 45.09 15.58
N SER A 112 -4.19 45.11 14.52
CA SER A 112 -4.07 45.68 13.16
C SER A 112 -2.69 46.09 12.62
N ALA A 113 -2.21 45.55 11.49
CA ALA A 113 -2.63 45.76 10.08
C ALA A 113 -2.08 47.07 9.48
N ASP A 114 -1.22 46.92 8.46
CA ASP A 114 -1.10 47.86 7.35
C ASP A 114 -0.57 47.15 6.09
N ASP A 115 -1.06 47.62 4.95
CA ASP A 115 -0.93 47.12 3.58
C ASP A 115 0.47 47.31 2.98
N SER A 116 0.84 46.44 2.04
CA SER A 116 1.30 46.90 0.71
C SER A 116 1.49 45.73 -0.26
N LEU A 117 0.74 45.85 -1.36
CA LEU A 117 0.82 45.05 -2.58
C LEU A 117 2.16 45.26 -3.29
N ASN A 118 2.74 44.18 -3.83
CA ASN A 118 3.50 44.29 -5.07
C ASN A 118 3.41 43.00 -5.87
N GLU A 119 2.89 43.13 -7.09
CA GLU A 119 2.71 42.11 -8.10
C GLU A 119 4.07 41.59 -8.59
N THR A 120 4.26 40.28 -8.59
CA THR A 120 5.18 39.60 -9.50
C THR A 120 4.60 38.24 -9.85
N THR A 121 4.30 38.06 -11.13
CA THR A 121 3.79 36.85 -11.77
C THR A 121 4.84 35.74 -11.79
N PRO A 122 4.44 34.49 -11.50
CA PRO A 122 5.06 33.34 -12.15
C PRO A 122 4.02 32.44 -12.85
N ALA A 123 4.35 32.13 -14.11
CA ALA A 123 4.05 30.93 -14.89
C ALA A 123 2.73 30.17 -14.61
N GLU A 124 1.84 30.25 -15.59
CA GLU A 124 0.70 29.36 -15.76
C GLU A 124 1.15 27.92 -16.01
N SER A 125 0.81 27.02 -15.08
CA SER A 125 0.39 25.65 -15.39
C SER A 125 -0.49 25.08 -14.27
N ASN A 126 -1.56 25.80 -13.93
CA ASN A 126 -2.67 25.26 -13.13
C ASN A 126 -3.85 24.98 -14.06
N VAL A 127 -3.79 23.85 -14.76
CA VAL A 127 -4.97 23.27 -15.41
C VAL A 127 -5.50 22.21 -14.46
N SER A 128 -6.69 22.45 -13.90
CA SER A 128 -7.49 21.40 -13.27
C SER A 128 -7.72 20.30 -14.31
N PRO A 129 -7.35 19.02 -14.07
CA PRO A 129 -7.41 17.97 -15.10
C PRO A 129 -8.84 17.63 -15.56
N TRP A 130 -9.86 18.12 -14.87
CA TRP A 130 -11.21 17.63 -15.02
C TRP A 130 -12.12 18.74 -15.57
N SER A 131 -12.09 18.92 -16.89
CA SER A 131 -13.13 19.67 -17.60
C SER A 131 -13.50 19.03 -18.93
N ASN A 132 -14.75 18.54 -18.97
CA ASN A 132 -15.68 18.34 -20.08
C ASN A 132 -15.16 18.13 -21.51
N GLY A 133 -15.37 16.91 -22.03
CA GLY A 133 -15.76 16.67 -23.43
C GLY A 133 -14.66 16.45 -24.46
N SER A 134 -13.38 16.44 -24.08
CA SER A 134 -12.29 16.02 -24.97
C SER A 134 -11.93 14.56 -24.72
N SER A 135 -11.78 13.77 -25.79
CA SER A 135 -11.25 12.41 -25.71
C SER A 135 -9.87 12.42 -25.05
N ILE A 136 -9.59 11.45 -24.18
CA ILE A 136 -8.29 11.30 -23.52
C ILE A 136 -7.21 11.06 -24.60
N SER A 137 -6.11 11.81 -24.51
CA SER A 137 -5.04 11.83 -25.52
C SER A 137 -3.88 10.88 -25.18
N ASP A 138 -3.07 10.48 -26.15
CA ASP A 138 -1.82 9.76 -25.87
C ASP A 138 -0.87 10.58 -24.99
N SER A 139 -0.74 11.88 -25.29
CA SER A 139 0.18 12.77 -24.57
C SER A 139 -0.15 12.92 -23.09
N SER A 140 -1.44 12.89 -22.73
CA SER A 140 -1.84 12.96 -21.32
C SER A 140 -1.56 11.67 -20.56
N GLN A 141 -1.21 10.57 -21.24
CA GLN A 141 -1.01 9.26 -20.63
C GLN A 141 0.44 8.76 -20.73
N ALA A 142 1.27 9.41 -21.54
CA ALA A 142 2.67 9.01 -21.79
C ALA A 142 3.58 8.99 -20.55
N GLY A 143 3.17 9.59 -19.43
CA GLY A 143 3.90 9.52 -18.16
C GLY A 143 3.64 8.25 -17.33
N TYR A 144 2.59 7.49 -17.67
CA TYR A 144 2.17 6.32 -16.89
C TYR A 144 2.84 5.04 -17.37
N TYR A 145 3.18 4.16 -16.43
CA TYR A 145 4.05 3.02 -16.71
C TYR A 145 3.33 1.91 -17.47
N CYS A 146 2.16 1.47 -16.99
CA CYS A 146 1.44 0.37 -17.62
C CYS A 146 0.96 0.77 -19.02
N TYR A 147 0.54 2.03 -19.19
CA TYR A 147 0.24 2.62 -20.49
C TYR A 147 1.38 2.46 -21.51
N ASN A 148 2.62 2.73 -21.08
CA ASN A 148 3.80 2.65 -21.94
C ASN A 148 4.22 1.22 -22.29
N LEU A 149 3.70 0.21 -21.59
CA LEU A 149 3.92 -1.20 -21.93
C LEU A 149 3.02 -1.70 -23.07
N LEU A 150 1.94 -0.98 -23.38
CA LEU A 150 0.92 -1.40 -24.34
C LEU A 150 1.33 -1.10 -25.79
N ASP A 151 0.87 -1.96 -26.71
CA ASP A 151 0.88 -1.65 -28.14
C ASP A 151 -0.14 -0.55 -28.48
N GLU A 152 -0.05 0.02 -29.69
CA GLU A 152 -0.88 1.17 -30.09
C GLU A 152 -2.39 0.87 -30.07
N ASP A 153 -2.80 -0.35 -30.45
CA ASP A 153 -4.20 -0.78 -30.39
C ASP A 153 -4.69 -0.86 -28.94
N SER A 154 -3.86 -1.40 -28.04
CA SER A 154 -4.20 -1.56 -26.63
C SER A 154 -4.14 -0.24 -25.86
N LYS A 155 -3.30 0.71 -26.27
CA LYS A 155 -3.32 2.09 -25.77
C LYS A 155 -4.63 2.79 -26.09
N LEU A 156 -5.18 2.59 -27.29
CA LEU A 156 -6.50 3.13 -27.63
C LEU A 156 -7.58 2.57 -26.70
N VAL A 157 -7.60 1.24 -26.52
CA VAL A 157 -8.56 0.59 -25.61
C VAL A 157 -8.38 1.04 -24.16
N TYR A 158 -7.14 1.26 -23.71
CA TYR A 158 -6.85 1.84 -22.39
C TYR A 158 -7.55 3.19 -22.21
N ARG A 159 -7.40 4.10 -23.17
CA ARG A 159 -8.02 5.43 -23.09
C ARG A 159 -9.53 5.38 -23.16
N GLU A 160 -10.10 4.47 -23.96
CA GLU A 160 -11.55 4.26 -24.03
C GLU A 160 -12.12 3.72 -22.72
N ILE A 161 -11.43 2.76 -22.07
CA ILE A 161 -11.81 2.24 -20.75
C ILE A 161 -11.68 3.34 -19.69
N LEU A 162 -10.57 4.08 -19.68
CA LEU A 162 -10.36 5.19 -18.75
C LEU A 162 -11.43 6.27 -18.93
N GLU A 163 -11.80 6.62 -20.16
CA GLU A 163 -12.87 7.57 -20.44
C GLU A 163 -14.22 7.05 -19.93
N ALA A 164 -14.55 5.78 -20.17
CA ALA A 164 -15.80 5.16 -19.69
C ALA A 164 -15.91 5.17 -18.16
N ILE A 165 -14.79 4.97 -17.45
CA ILE A 165 -14.73 4.99 -15.99
C ILE A 165 -14.88 6.42 -15.45
N THR A 166 -14.13 7.37 -16.03
CA THR A 166 -14.10 8.76 -15.54
C THR A 166 -15.39 9.51 -15.85
N CYS A 167 -15.98 9.32 -17.04
CA CYS A 167 -17.27 9.93 -17.39
C CYS A 167 -18.46 9.19 -16.76
N ARG A 168 -18.23 7.98 -16.22
CA ARG A 168 -19.24 7.07 -15.67
C ARG A 168 -20.36 6.66 -16.63
N GLU A 169 -20.09 6.65 -17.93
CA GLU A 169 -21.04 6.25 -18.98
C GLU A 169 -20.60 4.96 -19.68
N GLU A 170 -21.55 4.31 -20.35
CA GLU A 170 -21.22 3.18 -21.22
C GLU A 170 -20.64 3.71 -22.55
N ARG A 171 -19.48 3.19 -22.97
CA ARG A 171 -18.76 3.62 -24.17
C ARG A 171 -18.38 2.44 -25.06
N HIS A 172 -18.29 2.67 -26.37
CA HIS A 172 -17.75 1.69 -27.31
C HIS A 172 -16.23 1.53 -27.10
N VAL A 173 -15.73 0.31 -27.28
CA VAL A 173 -14.29 0.03 -27.29
C VAL A 173 -13.86 -0.56 -28.63
N SER A 174 -12.65 -0.24 -29.06
CA SER A 174 -12.10 -0.61 -30.36
C SER A 174 -11.65 -2.08 -30.45
N THR A 175 -11.74 -2.84 -29.36
CA THR A 175 -11.46 -4.28 -29.34
C THR A 175 -12.73 -5.12 -29.25
N LEU A 176 -12.71 -6.29 -29.91
CA LEU A 176 -13.71 -7.35 -29.75
C LEU A 176 -13.19 -8.49 -28.84
N ASP A 177 -11.95 -8.40 -28.38
CA ASP A 177 -11.32 -9.37 -27.48
C ASP A 177 -11.68 -9.06 -26.03
N THR A 178 -12.60 -9.84 -25.46
CA THR A 178 -13.04 -9.69 -24.07
C THR A 178 -11.94 -10.01 -23.05
N ALA A 179 -10.94 -10.84 -23.41
CA ALA A 179 -9.85 -11.16 -22.48
C ALA A 179 -8.93 -9.94 -22.29
N LYS A 180 -8.73 -9.12 -23.32
CA LYS A 180 -7.95 -7.87 -23.23
C LYS A 180 -8.59 -6.84 -22.29
N LEU A 181 -9.92 -6.80 -22.18
CA LEU A 181 -10.63 -5.78 -21.40
C LEU A 181 -10.21 -5.79 -19.92
N ASN A 182 -10.14 -6.95 -19.29
CA ASN A 182 -9.76 -7.06 -17.88
C ASN A 182 -8.29 -6.71 -17.67
N THR A 183 -7.40 -7.16 -18.55
CA THR A 183 -5.97 -6.81 -18.48
C THR A 183 -5.76 -5.31 -18.59
N ILE A 184 -6.41 -4.67 -19.56
CA ILE A 184 -6.27 -3.23 -19.79
C ILE A 184 -6.93 -2.43 -18.66
N TYR A 185 -8.09 -2.88 -18.15
CA TYR A 185 -8.70 -2.29 -16.96
C TYR A 185 -7.73 -2.31 -15.76
N ASN A 186 -7.06 -3.44 -15.52
CA ASN A 186 -6.09 -3.55 -14.42
C ASN A 186 -4.92 -2.57 -14.62
N TYR A 187 -4.48 -2.35 -15.86
CA TYR A 187 -3.44 -1.37 -16.16
C TYR A 187 -3.93 0.06 -15.86
N VAL A 188 -5.17 0.39 -16.23
CA VAL A 188 -5.78 1.70 -15.93
C VAL A 188 -5.80 1.95 -14.42
N VAL A 189 -6.37 1.04 -13.62
CA VAL A 189 -6.48 1.29 -12.16
C VAL A 189 -5.14 1.18 -11.42
N ALA A 190 -4.14 0.51 -12.01
CA ALA A 190 -2.79 0.48 -11.45
C ALA A 190 -2.00 1.75 -11.75
N ASP A 191 -2.21 2.38 -12.90
CA ASP A 191 -1.58 3.65 -13.25
C ASP A 191 -2.27 4.84 -12.55
N HIS A 192 -3.57 4.73 -12.24
CA HIS A 192 -4.40 5.83 -11.69
C HIS A 192 -4.96 5.56 -10.28
N PRO A 193 -4.17 5.67 -9.20
CA PRO A 193 -4.65 5.53 -7.82
C PRO A 193 -5.78 6.50 -7.44
N GLU A 194 -5.88 7.65 -8.11
CA GLU A 194 -6.94 8.65 -7.95
C GLU A 194 -8.33 8.14 -8.37
N ILE A 195 -8.40 7.03 -9.12
CA ILE A 195 -9.64 6.35 -9.47
C ILE A 195 -10.00 5.32 -8.39
N PHE A 196 -9.99 5.76 -7.13
CA PHE A 196 -10.27 4.92 -5.94
C PHE A 196 -11.71 4.37 -5.90
N TYR A 197 -12.61 4.95 -6.69
CA TYR A 197 -14.03 4.62 -6.72
C TYR A 197 -14.39 3.52 -7.73
N SER A 198 -13.46 3.05 -8.56
CA SER A 198 -13.70 1.95 -9.51
C SER A 198 -13.33 0.60 -8.92
N CYS A 199 -14.22 -0.39 -9.04
CA CYS A 199 -13.99 -1.76 -8.58
C CYS A 199 -14.09 -2.84 -9.68
N GLY A 200 -14.39 -2.43 -10.91
CA GLY A 200 -14.39 -3.33 -12.07
C GLY A 200 -14.95 -2.66 -13.32
N ILE A 201 -15.21 -3.47 -14.34
CA ILE A 201 -15.91 -3.07 -15.56
C ILE A 201 -17.00 -4.09 -15.91
N HIS A 202 -18.11 -3.59 -16.43
CA HIS A 202 -19.09 -4.36 -17.17
C HIS A 202 -18.89 -4.16 -18.66
N TYR A 203 -19.15 -5.19 -19.47
CA TYR A 203 -19.22 -5.03 -20.91
C TYR A 203 -20.47 -5.68 -21.50
N THR A 204 -20.96 -5.11 -22.61
CA THR A 204 -22.05 -5.66 -23.40
C THR A 204 -21.58 -5.92 -24.82
N GLN A 205 -22.05 -7.03 -25.40
CA GLN A 205 -21.69 -7.43 -26.77
C GLN A 205 -22.90 -7.31 -27.69
N GLU A 206 -22.68 -6.73 -28.86
CA GLU A 206 -23.63 -6.75 -29.98
C GLU A 206 -23.23 -7.87 -30.95
N LEU A 207 -24.20 -8.72 -31.29
CA LEU A 207 -23.99 -9.84 -32.20
C LEU A 207 -24.84 -9.72 -33.46
N ILE A 208 -24.20 -9.99 -34.60
CA ILE A 208 -24.88 -10.16 -35.89
C ILE A 208 -24.58 -11.58 -36.37
N ASN A 209 -25.64 -12.39 -36.55
CA ASN A 209 -25.54 -13.79 -36.98
C ASN A 209 -24.60 -14.65 -36.10
N GLY A 210 -24.58 -14.38 -34.78
CA GLY A 210 -23.72 -15.08 -33.83
C GLY A 210 -22.26 -14.62 -33.79
N ILE A 211 -21.89 -13.61 -34.56
CA ILE A 211 -20.56 -13.00 -34.58
C ILE A 211 -20.62 -11.69 -33.78
N VAL A 212 -19.70 -11.51 -32.83
CA VAL A 212 -19.56 -10.24 -32.09
C VAL A 212 -19.09 -9.16 -33.05
N THR A 213 -19.81 -8.04 -33.10
CA THR A 213 -19.51 -6.91 -34.01
C THR A 213 -19.15 -5.63 -33.27
N SER A 214 -19.48 -5.52 -31.99
CA SER A 214 -19.23 -4.32 -31.18
C SER A 214 -19.25 -4.71 -29.70
N ILE A 215 -18.36 -4.08 -28.94
CA ILE A 215 -18.33 -4.17 -27.48
C ILE A 215 -18.49 -2.78 -26.90
N ARG A 216 -19.33 -2.67 -25.86
CA ARG A 216 -19.39 -1.48 -25.02
C ARG A 216 -18.97 -1.81 -23.60
N VAL A 217 -18.28 -0.90 -22.94
CA VAL A 217 -17.80 -1.04 -21.56
C VAL A 217 -18.39 0.06 -20.68
N LYS A 218 -18.62 -0.25 -19.41
CA LYS A 218 -19.03 0.70 -18.37
C LYS A 218 -18.34 0.33 -17.07
N GLY A 219 -17.79 1.31 -16.35
CA GLY A 219 -17.19 1.06 -15.05
C GLY A 219 -18.20 0.55 -14.01
N GLN A 220 -17.70 -0.27 -13.09
CA GLN A 220 -18.33 -0.63 -11.83
C GLN A 220 -17.72 0.22 -10.71
N TYR A 221 -18.56 0.65 -9.76
CA TYR A 221 -18.15 1.61 -8.75
C TYR A 221 -18.49 1.13 -7.34
N SER A 222 -17.54 1.29 -6.43
CA SER A 222 -17.71 1.01 -5.00
C SER A 222 -18.52 2.11 -4.28
N MET A 223 -18.66 3.28 -4.90
CA MET A 223 -19.35 4.43 -4.34
C MET A 223 -20.06 5.28 -5.40
N THR A 224 -21.00 6.11 -4.94
CA THR A 224 -21.72 7.07 -5.78
C THR A 224 -20.78 8.13 -6.36
N LYS A 225 -21.25 8.85 -7.38
CA LYS A 225 -20.46 9.95 -7.96
C LYS A 225 -20.30 11.08 -6.94
N GLU A 226 -21.34 11.40 -6.19
CA GLU A 226 -21.34 12.46 -5.20
C GLU A 226 -20.32 12.20 -4.08
N ASN A 227 -20.20 10.94 -3.62
CA ASN A 227 -19.20 10.57 -2.60
C ASN A 227 -17.77 10.64 -3.17
N ALA A 228 -17.56 10.16 -4.39
CA ALA A 228 -16.26 10.24 -5.05
C ALA A 228 -15.81 11.69 -5.22
N ASP A 229 -16.68 12.55 -5.75
CA ASP A 229 -16.42 13.98 -5.94
C ASP A 229 -16.13 14.68 -4.60
N SER A 230 -16.83 14.28 -3.53
CA SER A 230 -16.60 14.82 -2.18
C SER A 230 -15.24 14.41 -1.61
N TYR A 231 -14.83 13.16 -1.78
CA TYR A 231 -13.52 12.68 -1.34
C TYR A 231 -12.39 13.34 -2.14
N GLU A 232 -12.54 13.44 -3.46
CA GLU A 232 -11.58 14.11 -4.33
C GLU A 232 -11.39 15.58 -3.90
N ALA A 233 -12.48 16.33 -3.73
CA ALA A 233 -12.43 17.71 -3.29
C ALA A 233 -11.78 17.88 -1.89
N ALA A 234 -11.96 16.90 -1.00
CA ALA A 234 -11.33 16.91 0.33
C ALA A 234 -9.83 16.59 0.27
N MET A 235 -9.39 15.73 -0.65
CA MET A 235 -7.97 15.35 -0.80
C MET A 235 -7.13 16.44 -1.46
N VAL A 236 -7.70 17.24 -2.38
CA VAL A 236 -6.98 18.32 -3.08
C VAL A 236 -6.16 19.23 -2.15
N PRO A 237 -6.72 19.86 -1.10
CA PRO A 237 -5.95 20.72 -0.21
C PRO A 237 -4.89 19.95 0.60
N VAL A 238 -5.15 18.69 0.96
CA VAL A 238 -4.19 17.85 1.69
C VAL A 238 -2.99 17.56 0.80
N VAL A 239 -3.22 17.05 -0.41
CA VAL A 239 -2.17 16.74 -1.38
C VAL A 239 -1.36 18.00 -1.68
N GLN A 240 -2.01 19.14 -1.90
CA GLN A 240 -1.31 20.40 -2.11
C GLN A 240 -0.42 20.76 -0.91
N SER A 241 -0.90 20.59 0.32
CA SER A 241 -0.12 20.90 1.53
C SER A 241 1.13 20.01 1.69
N ILE A 242 1.04 18.75 1.27
CA ILE A 242 2.17 17.82 1.23
C ILE A 242 3.17 18.28 0.18
N LEU A 243 2.71 18.49 -1.06
CA LEU A 243 3.57 18.83 -2.19
C LEU A 243 4.34 20.12 -1.96
N VAL A 244 3.71 21.19 -1.44
CA VAL A 244 4.41 22.46 -1.15
C VAL A 244 5.48 22.33 -0.06
N SER A 245 5.40 21.28 0.75
CA SER A 245 6.37 20.99 1.82
C SER A 245 7.52 20.11 1.34
N VAL A 246 7.42 19.54 0.13
CA VAL A 246 8.51 18.78 -0.49
C VAL A 246 9.65 19.73 -0.87
N PRO A 247 10.90 19.45 -0.45
CA PRO A 247 12.05 20.27 -0.84
C PRO A 247 12.17 20.42 -2.37
N GLY A 248 12.34 21.66 -2.83
CA GLY A 248 12.46 22.00 -4.26
C GLY A 248 11.15 22.14 -5.02
N TYR A 249 9.99 21.90 -4.40
CA TYR A 249 8.70 21.94 -5.11
C TYR A 249 8.23 23.36 -5.42
N VAL A 250 8.29 24.28 -4.45
CA VAL A 250 7.73 25.65 -4.59
C VAL A 250 8.72 26.63 -5.20
N ASP A 251 9.98 26.56 -4.79
CA ASP A 251 11.02 27.51 -5.21
C ASP A 251 11.64 27.15 -6.57
N GLY A 252 11.26 26.00 -7.14
CA GLY A 252 11.79 25.50 -8.41
C GLY A 252 13.27 25.15 -8.34
N MET A 253 13.85 25.02 -7.13
CA MET A 253 15.23 24.57 -7.00
C MET A 253 15.32 23.10 -7.36
N GLU A 254 16.22 22.78 -8.30
CA GLU A 254 16.53 21.41 -8.67
C GLU A 254 16.88 20.58 -7.44
N THR A 255 16.04 19.58 -7.18
CA THR A 255 16.15 18.67 -6.05
C THR A 255 16.05 17.25 -6.57
N SER A 256 16.99 16.40 -6.18
CA SER A 256 17.04 14.99 -6.60
C SER A 256 15.75 14.25 -6.26
N ASP A 257 15.39 13.27 -7.08
CA ASP A 257 14.24 12.41 -6.83
C ASP A 257 14.37 11.71 -5.49
N TYR A 258 15.59 11.33 -5.08
CA TYR A 258 15.87 10.77 -3.76
C TYR A 258 15.32 11.61 -2.61
N THR A 259 15.55 12.92 -2.64
CA THR A 259 15.09 13.82 -1.57
C THR A 259 13.57 13.91 -1.55
N LYS A 260 12.94 13.97 -2.72
CA LYS A 260 11.48 14.05 -2.87
C LYS A 260 10.82 12.75 -2.41
N ILE A 261 11.33 11.60 -2.85
CA ILE A 261 10.86 10.26 -2.49
C ILE A 261 11.05 9.99 -0.99
N LYS A 262 12.19 10.36 -0.43
CA LYS A 262 12.41 10.26 1.02
C LYS A 262 11.39 11.08 1.81
N TYR A 263 11.13 12.32 1.39
CA TYR A 263 10.15 13.17 2.06
C TYR A 263 8.76 12.54 2.11
N ILE A 264 8.25 12.05 0.97
CA ILE A 264 6.91 11.43 0.94
C ILE A 264 6.87 10.07 1.66
N TYR A 265 7.99 9.32 1.66
CA TYR A 265 8.12 8.08 2.42
C TYR A 265 7.97 8.35 3.93
N ASP A 266 8.77 9.30 4.44
CA ASP A 266 8.73 9.71 5.85
C ASP A 266 7.35 10.26 6.21
N TYR A 267 6.79 11.16 5.38
CA TYR A 267 5.50 11.79 5.63
C TYR A 267 4.37 10.76 5.79
N ILE A 268 4.28 9.78 4.89
CA ILE A 268 3.22 8.76 4.96
C ILE A 268 3.34 7.95 6.25
N ILE A 269 4.55 7.54 6.62
CA ILE A 269 4.81 6.73 7.83
C ILE A 269 4.48 7.54 9.10
N GLU A 270 4.89 8.80 9.16
CA GLU A 270 4.65 9.64 10.35
C GLU A 270 3.17 10.03 10.53
N ASN A 271 2.39 10.04 9.45
CA ASN A 271 1.01 10.53 9.44
C ASN A 271 -0.01 9.43 9.19
N THR A 272 0.36 8.15 9.29
CA THR A 272 -0.56 7.03 9.08
C THR A 272 -0.32 5.94 10.10
N GLU A 273 -1.39 5.39 10.66
CA GLU A 273 -1.37 4.20 11.51
C GLU A 273 -1.77 2.97 10.69
N TYR A 274 -1.01 1.88 10.79
CA TYR A 274 -1.42 0.61 10.20
C TYR A 274 -2.60 0.00 10.98
N VAL A 275 -3.78 -0.06 10.36
CA VAL A 275 -5.02 -0.54 10.99
C VAL A 275 -5.81 -1.42 10.02
N ALA A 276 -5.79 -2.73 10.28
CA ALA A 276 -6.65 -3.68 9.59
C ALA A 276 -8.13 -3.33 9.82
N GLY A 277 -8.91 -3.35 8.73
CA GLY A 277 -10.35 -3.06 8.76
C GLY A 277 -10.73 -1.58 8.91
N ALA A 278 -9.78 -0.63 8.84
CA ALA A 278 -10.12 0.79 8.76
C ALA A 278 -10.92 1.13 7.49
N ASP A 279 -11.73 2.19 7.57
CA ASP A 279 -12.54 2.67 6.44
C ASP A 279 -11.66 3.05 5.25
N GLU A 280 -12.05 2.59 4.06
CA GLU A 280 -11.35 2.85 2.78
C GLU A 280 -9.87 2.40 2.75
N ASN A 281 -9.45 1.48 3.63
CA ASN A 281 -8.05 1.07 3.81
C ASN A 281 -7.34 0.45 2.58
N GLN A 282 -8.05 0.29 1.45
CA GLN A 282 -7.54 -0.25 0.19
C GLN A 282 -7.19 0.83 -0.85
N ASN A 283 -7.31 2.11 -0.50
CA ASN A 283 -7.12 3.22 -1.43
C ASN A 283 -6.56 4.47 -0.74
N ILE A 284 -6.30 5.50 -1.54
CA ILE A 284 -5.62 6.74 -1.11
C ILE A 284 -6.39 7.55 -0.07
N ILE A 285 -7.72 7.39 0.06
CA ILE A 285 -8.55 8.09 1.05
C ILE A 285 -8.06 7.76 2.46
N SER A 286 -7.76 6.49 2.72
CA SER A 286 -7.39 6.01 4.05
C SER A 286 -6.11 6.62 4.61
N VAL A 287 -5.16 6.98 3.74
CA VAL A 287 -3.91 7.64 4.12
C VAL A 287 -4.10 9.16 4.13
N LEU A 288 -4.65 9.73 3.05
CA LEU A 288 -4.73 11.19 2.88
C LEU A 288 -5.76 11.86 3.78
N LEU A 289 -6.84 11.18 4.15
CA LEU A 289 -7.91 11.75 4.98
C LEU A 289 -8.07 11.07 6.33
N ASN A 290 -7.97 9.74 6.36
CA ASN A 290 -8.29 8.98 7.58
C ASN A 290 -7.07 8.72 8.48
N HIS A 291 -5.85 8.84 7.93
CA HIS A 291 -4.59 8.55 8.61
C HIS A 291 -4.50 7.12 9.19
N ARG A 292 -5.25 6.17 8.64
CA ARG A 292 -5.34 4.78 9.12
C ARG A 292 -5.58 3.83 7.96
N SER A 293 -4.63 2.95 7.66
CA SER A 293 -4.66 2.17 6.41
C SER A 293 -4.00 0.80 6.52
N VAL A 294 -3.97 0.05 5.41
CA VAL A 294 -3.15 -1.16 5.25
C VAL A 294 -2.27 -1.07 4.01
N CYS A 295 -1.48 -2.10 3.72
CA CYS A 295 -0.43 -2.08 2.70
C CYS A 295 -0.83 -1.46 1.36
N ASN A 296 -2.02 -1.81 0.87
CA ASN A 296 -2.53 -1.29 -0.40
C ASN A 296 -2.79 0.22 -0.38
N GLY A 297 -3.32 0.79 0.70
CA GLY A 297 -3.53 2.23 0.81
C GLY A 297 -2.21 3.01 0.95
N TYR A 298 -1.24 2.48 1.71
CA TYR A 298 0.12 3.03 1.79
C TYR A 298 0.77 3.07 0.40
N ALA A 299 0.83 1.92 -0.29
CA ALA A 299 1.50 1.78 -1.57
C ALA A 299 0.85 2.63 -2.68
N LYS A 300 -0.48 2.71 -2.72
CA LYS A 300 -1.20 3.58 -3.67
C LYS A 300 -0.99 5.06 -3.39
N THR A 301 -0.94 5.45 -2.12
CA THR A 301 -0.70 6.87 -1.77
C THR A 301 0.72 7.28 -2.10
N PHE A 302 1.69 6.42 -1.82
CA PHE A 302 3.09 6.65 -2.19
C PHE A 302 3.26 6.74 -3.71
N GLN A 303 2.61 5.85 -4.46
CA GLN A 303 2.56 5.93 -5.92
C GLN A 303 1.96 7.25 -6.40
N TYR A 304 0.79 7.63 -5.88
CA TYR A 304 0.09 8.84 -6.26
C TYR A 304 0.95 10.09 -6.01
N LEU A 305 1.52 10.25 -4.82
CA LEU A 305 2.37 11.39 -4.49
C LEU A 305 3.66 11.42 -5.32
N SER A 306 4.27 10.26 -5.62
CA SER A 306 5.41 10.15 -6.53
C SER A 306 5.05 10.66 -7.93
N GLN A 307 3.89 10.25 -8.46
CA GLN A 307 3.41 10.69 -9.77
C GLN A 307 3.12 12.20 -9.80
N GLN A 308 2.54 12.78 -8.73
CA GLN A 308 2.34 14.23 -8.60
C GLN A 308 3.67 15.02 -8.61
N LEU A 309 4.77 14.37 -8.22
CA LEU A 309 6.13 14.94 -8.28
C LEU A 309 6.84 14.69 -9.62
N GLY A 310 6.15 14.08 -10.59
CA GLY A 310 6.70 13.72 -11.90
C GLY A 310 7.63 12.50 -11.88
N ILE A 311 7.59 11.69 -10.81
CA ILE A 311 8.47 10.54 -10.61
C ILE A 311 7.67 9.25 -10.87
N PRO A 312 8.00 8.46 -11.92
CA PRO A 312 7.29 7.24 -12.23
C PRO A 312 7.33 6.23 -11.08
N SER A 313 6.16 5.69 -10.72
CA SER A 313 5.99 4.69 -9.67
C SER A 313 4.96 3.64 -10.09
N VAL A 314 5.27 2.38 -9.79
CA VAL A 314 4.48 1.21 -10.16
C VAL A 314 4.03 0.51 -8.88
N LEU A 315 2.73 0.27 -8.76
CA LEU A 315 2.18 -0.60 -7.72
C LEU A 315 2.55 -2.06 -8.01
N VAL A 316 3.18 -2.71 -7.05
CA VAL A 316 3.49 -4.13 -7.10
C VAL A 316 2.58 -4.86 -6.11
N THR A 317 1.97 -5.95 -6.56
CA THR A 317 1.15 -6.83 -5.71
C THR A 317 1.78 -8.21 -5.65
N GLY A 318 1.70 -8.85 -4.48
CA GLY A 318 2.45 -10.06 -4.23
C GLY A 318 2.15 -10.69 -2.88
N TYR A 319 3.14 -11.40 -2.37
CA TYR A 319 3.16 -11.94 -1.02
C TYR A 319 4.34 -11.38 -0.24
N ALA A 320 4.12 -11.12 1.06
CA ALA A 320 5.16 -10.83 2.04
C ALA A 320 4.78 -11.48 3.37
N GLU A 321 5.75 -12.07 4.07
CA GLU A 321 5.54 -12.73 5.38
C GLU A 321 4.36 -13.73 5.43
N GLY A 322 4.05 -14.38 4.30
CA GLY A 322 2.97 -15.37 4.18
C GLY A 322 1.58 -14.81 3.90
N GLY A 323 1.42 -13.48 3.81
CA GLY A 323 0.18 -12.79 3.47
C GLY A 323 0.22 -12.10 2.10
N LEU A 324 -0.95 -11.73 1.57
CA LEU A 324 -1.02 -10.84 0.41
C LEU A 324 -0.51 -9.45 0.78
N HIS A 325 0.27 -8.85 -0.10
CA HIS A 325 0.93 -7.57 0.17
C HIS A 325 1.01 -6.68 -1.07
N ALA A 326 1.21 -5.39 -0.84
CA ALA A 326 1.38 -4.38 -1.88
C ALA A 326 2.51 -3.41 -1.50
N TRP A 327 3.37 -3.11 -2.48
CA TRP A 327 4.51 -2.21 -2.34
C TRP A 327 4.77 -1.51 -3.68
N ASN A 328 5.91 -0.83 -3.86
CA ASN A 328 6.17 -0.05 -5.07
C ASN A 328 7.55 -0.30 -5.68
N ALA A 329 7.64 -0.14 -7.01
CA ALA A 329 8.89 0.13 -7.70
C ALA A 329 8.88 1.58 -8.22
N VAL A 330 9.94 2.34 -7.99
CA VAL A 330 10.01 3.78 -8.33
C VAL A 330 11.28 4.09 -9.12
N LEU A 331 11.14 4.88 -10.18
CA LEU A 331 12.25 5.39 -10.99
C LEU A 331 12.82 6.63 -10.32
N MET A 332 13.91 6.48 -9.58
CA MET A 332 14.54 7.54 -8.79
C MET A 332 15.94 7.84 -9.33
N ASP A 333 16.18 9.10 -9.72
CA ASP A 333 17.48 9.56 -10.27
C ASP A 333 17.97 8.68 -11.44
N GLY A 334 17.03 8.23 -12.29
CA GLY A 334 17.31 7.46 -13.52
C GLY A 334 17.49 5.95 -13.34
N ALA A 335 17.29 5.40 -12.13
CA ALA A 335 17.29 3.95 -11.90
C ALA A 335 16.06 3.50 -11.10
N TRP A 336 15.61 2.27 -11.34
CA TRP A 336 14.48 1.69 -10.62
C TRP A 336 14.93 1.07 -9.30
N TYR A 337 14.14 1.30 -8.25
CA TYR A 337 14.32 0.70 -6.93
C TYR A 337 12.99 0.26 -6.35
N GLN A 338 13.02 -0.78 -5.52
CA GLN A 338 11.88 -1.26 -4.76
C GLN A 338 11.74 -0.48 -3.45
N PHE A 339 10.51 -0.21 -3.05
CA PHE A 339 10.14 0.48 -1.82
C PHE A 339 8.97 -0.22 -1.15
N ASP A 340 9.02 -0.34 0.18
CA ASP A 340 7.86 -0.71 0.98
C ASP A 340 7.69 0.30 2.12
N VAL A 341 6.64 1.12 2.00
CA VAL A 341 6.30 2.15 2.99
C VAL A 341 5.63 1.54 4.21
N THR A 342 4.92 0.42 4.05
CA THR A 342 4.25 -0.28 5.14
C THR A 342 5.24 -0.98 6.04
N PHE A 343 6.23 -1.68 5.48
CA PHE A 343 7.31 -2.27 6.29
C PHE A 343 8.30 -1.20 6.81
N GLY A 344 8.23 0.01 6.24
CA GLY A 344 8.84 1.22 6.78
C GLY A 344 8.15 1.75 8.03
N ASP A 345 6.84 1.59 8.14
CA ASP A 345 6.04 1.88 9.34
C ASP A 345 6.14 0.71 10.34
N SER A 346 7.37 0.47 10.82
CA SER A 346 7.59 -0.58 11.80
C SER A 346 7.29 -0.06 13.21
N GLN A 347 6.37 -0.73 13.91
CA GLN A 347 6.22 -0.56 15.36
C GLN A 347 7.25 -1.42 16.07
N LEU A 348 8.28 -0.81 16.66
CA LEU A 348 9.15 -1.53 17.57
C LEU A 348 8.43 -1.74 18.91
N SER A 349 8.02 -2.99 19.16
CA SER A 349 7.33 -3.44 20.37
C SER A 349 8.06 -3.11 21.68
N SER A 350 9.37 -2.83 21.64
CA SER A 350 10.18 -2.49 22.82
C SER A 350 9.99 -1.07 23.32
N VAL A 351 9.50 -0.13 22.51
CA VAL A 351 9.49 1.31 22.84
C VAL A 351 8.15 2.02 22.65
N ASN A 352 7.08 1.32 22.22
CA ASN A 352 5.77 1.91 21.95
C ASN A 352 5.85 3.23 21.14
N ALA A 353 6.81 3.31 20.23
CA ALA A 353 7.07 4.45 19.37
C ALA A 353 7.10 3.96 17.93
N SER A 354 6.35 4.63 17.04
CA SER A 354 6.52 4.44 15.60
C SER A 354 7.88 5.01 15.21
N ILE A 355 8.68 4.22 14.50
CA ILE A 355 9.96 4.64 13.95
C ILE A 355 9.89 4.48 12.44
N ILE A 356 10.46 5.44 11.71
CA ILE A 356 10.66 5.25 10.27
C ILE A 356 11.79 4.25 10.10
N ASN A 357 11.47 3.08 9.57
CA ASN A 357 12.43 2.04 9.24
C ASN A 357 12.86 2.14 7.78
N TYR A 358 14.15 2.42 7.55
CA TYR A 358 14.67 2.57 6.19
C TYR A 358 15.13 1.25 5.56
N ALA A 359 14.89 0.10 6.21
CA ALA A 359 15.23 -1.22 5.67
C ALA A 359 14.57 -1.52 4.31
N TYR A 360 13.48 -0.85 3.97
CA TYR A 360 12.77 -1.05 2.71
C TYR A 360 12.79 0.19 1.81
N PHE A 361 13.80 1.04 1.97
CA PHE A 361 14.00 2.23 1.15
C PHE A 361 15.09 2.02 0.08
N GLY A 362 14.67 1.99 -1.19
CA GLY A 362 15.59 1.92 -2.32
C GLY A 362 16.30 0.57 -2.44
N LEU A 363 15.55 -0.53 -2.48
CA LEU A 363 16.09 -1.89 -2.59
C LEU A 363 16.24 -2.33 -4.05
N THR A 364 17.14 -3.29 -4.25
CA THR A 364 17.18 -4.12 -5.47
C THR A 364 16.08 -5.19 -5.43
N ASP A 365 15.80 -5.82 -6.58
CA ASP A 365 14.89 -6.98 -6.67
C ASP A 365 15.40 -8.12 -5.77
N ASP A 366 16.70 -8.42 -5.77
CA ASP A 366 17.27 -9.49 -4.94
C ASP A 366 17.09 -9.23 -3.44
N GLN A 367 17.25 -7.97 -3.00
CA GLN A 367 17.03 -7.59 -1.61
C GLN A 367 15.55 -7.62 -1.22
N MET A 368 14.66 -7.16 -2.09
CA MET A 368 13.22 -7.19 -1.84
C MET A 368 12.70 -8.63 -1.80
N ASN A 369 13.19 -9.49 -2.71
CA ASN A 369 12.82 -10.91 -2.81
C ASN A 369 13.27 -11.77 -1.62
N ALA A 370 14.06 -11.23 -0.69
CA ALA A 370 14.41 -11.93 0.55
C ALA A 370 13.18 -12.30 1.39
N ASN A 371 12.12 -11.48 1.33
CA ASN A 371 10.86 -11.75 2.01
C ASN A 371 9.59 -11.31 1.25
N HIS A 372 9.75 -10.79 0.02
CA HIS A 372 8.65 -10.47 -0.88
C HIS A 372 8.65 -11.40 -2.10
N THR A 373 7.48 -11.58 -2.72
CA THR A 373 7.37 -12.29 -4.00
C THR A 373 6.25 -11.67 -4.81
N ALA A 374 6.60 -11.04 -5.94
CA ALA A 374 5.61 -10.44 -6.84
C ALA A 374 4.73 -11.51 -7.50
N LEU A 375 3.43 -11.23 -7.65
CA LEU A 375 2.50 -12.10 -8.38
C LEU A 375 2.68 -12.00 -9.91
N GLY A 376 3.35 -10.95 -10.39
CA GLY A 376 3.53 -10.71 -11.83
C GLY A 376 2.25 -10.32 -12.57
N THR A 377 1.25 -9.78 -11.86
CA THR A 377 0.00 -9.25 -12.43
C THR A 377 0.25 -8.08 -13.39
N ILE A 378 1.26 -7.28 -13.08
CA ILE A 378 1.80 -6.20 -13.91
C ILE A 378 3.30 -6.48 -14.07
N PRO A 379 3.87 -6.34 -15.29
CA PRO A 379 5.32 -6.39 -15.47
C PRO A 379 6.00 -5.34 -14.59
N VAL A 380 6.90 -5.76 -13.70
CA VAL A 380 7.63 -4.85 -12.80
C VAL A 380 8.98 -4.51 -13.43
N PRO A 381 9.43 -3.24 -13.44
CA PRO A 381 10.74 -2.88 -13.94
C PRO A 381 11.85 -3.50 -13.07
N SER A 382 12.96 -3.89 -13.69
CA SER A 382 14.07 -4.50 -12.94
C SER A 382 14.82 -3.45 -12.11
N CYS A 383 15.00 -3.77 -10.83
CA CYS A 383 15.68 -2.94 -9.84
C CYS A 383 17.02 -3.57 -9.47
N THR A 384 18.12 -3.12 -10.09
CA THR A 384 19.47 -3.69 -9.84
C THR A 384 20.45 -2.71 -9.21
N SER A 385 20.09 -1.43 -9.11
CA SER A 385 20.98 -0.40 -8.56
C SER A 385 20.92 -0.38 -7.03
N THR A 386 22.05 -0.09 -6.40
CA THR A 386 22.15 0.13 -4.94
C THR A 386 22.44 1.58 -4.58
N SER A 387 22.70 2.46 -5.55
CA SER A 387 23.14 3.84 -5.28
C SER A 387 22.06 4.73 -4.65
N GLY A 388 20.79 4.38 -4.86
CA GLY A 388 19.62 4.99 -4.23
C GLY A 388 19.21 4.36 -2.89
N ASN A 389 19.87 3.29 -2.45
CA ASN A 389 19.57 2.67 -1.16
C ASN A 389 19.89 3.63 -0.01
N TYR A 390 19.00 3.72 0.99
CA TYR A 390 19.16 4.64 2.11
C TYR A 390 20.50 4.47 2.83
N PHE A 391 20.91 3.24 3.14
CA PHE A 391 22.13 3.00 3.93
C PHE A 391 23.39 3.30 3.13
N VAL A 392 23.39 3.00 1.83
CA VAL A 392 24.49 3.31 0.91
C VAL A 392 24.62 4.83 0.77
N LYS A 393 23.51 5.53 0.52
CA LYS A 393 23.50 6.98 0.29
C LYS A 393 23.98 7.78 1.50
N ASN A 394 23.66 7.30 2.71
CA ASN A 394 24.02 7.96 3.96
C ASN A 394 25.35 7.46 4.57
N GLY A 395 26.08 6.56 3.90
CA GLY A 395 27.37 6.07 4.40
C GLY A 395 27.29 5.24 5.69
N ILE A 396 26.16 4.56 5.90
CA ILE A 396 25.85 3.72 7.07
C ILE A 396 25.57 2.27 6.65
N TYR A 397 26.23 1.85 5.58
CA TYR A 397 26.30 0.49 5.08
C TYR A 397 27.70 -0.07 5.34
N PHE A 398 27.78 -1.24 5.98
CA PHE A 398 29.04 -1.86 6.41
C PHE A 398 29.28 -3.18 5.68
N ASP A 399 30.35 -3.26 4.91
CA ASP A 399 30.79 -4.48 4.20
C ASP A 399 31.77 -5.34 5.01
N ASN A 400 32.02 -4.95 6.26
CA ASN A 400 32.85 -5.67 7.20
C ASN A 400 32.44 -5.30 8.64
N ALA A 401 32.89 -6.11 9.61
CA ALA A 401 32.49 -5.96 11.01
C ALA A 401 33.31 -4.89 11.77
N ASP A 402 33.31 -3.64 11.27
CA ASP A 402 33.99 -2.52 11.92
C ASP A 402 33.17 -1.97 13.10
N THR A 403 33.46 -2.52 14.29
CA THR A 403 32.86 -2.06 15.54
C THR A 403 33.19 -0.59 15.85
N GLY A 404 34.37 -0.12 15.43
CA GLY A 404 34.81 1.26 15.67
C GLY A 404 33.94 2.24 14.90
N ALA A 405 33.76 1.99 13.60
CA ALA A 405 32.95 2.84 12.73
C ALA A 405 31.47 2.85 13.14
N VAL A 406 30.89 1.71 13.52
CA VAL A 406 29.52 1.67 14.09
C VAL A 406 29.44 2.45 15.41
N GLY A 407 30.46 2.34 16.26
CA GLY A 407 30.53 3.10 17.51
C GLY A 407 30.65 4.62 17.30
N GLU A 408 31.35 5.06 16.25
CA GLU A 408 31.42 6.47 15.86
C GLU A 408 30.08 6.98 15.32
N LEU A 409 29.36 6.17 14.53
CA LEU A 409 27.99 6.46 14.11
C LEU A 409 27.07 6.68 15.33
N VAL A 410 27.13 5.78 16.32
CA VAL A 410 26.37 5.91 17.58
C VAL A 410 26.65 7.26 18.25
N ARG A 411 27.93 7.61 18.48
CA ARG A 411 28.32 8.88 19.10
C ARG A 411 27.83 10.09 18.31
N SER A 412 27.94 10.05 16.98
CA SER A 412 27.51 11.14 16.11
C SER A 412 26.02 11.43 16.28
N ILE A 413 25.18 10.38 16.25
CA ILE A 413 23.73 10.50 16.42
C ILE A 413 23.39 11.06 17.80
N GLN A 414 23.99 10.53 18.86
CA GLN A 414 23.77 11.03 20.22
C GLN A 414 24.20 12.50 20.39
N SER A 415 25.33 12.89 19.77
CA SER A 415 25.82 14.27 19.82
C SER A 415 24.90 15.26 19.09
N SER A 416 24.16 14.79 18.09
CA SER A 416 23.10 15.57 17.43
C SER A 416 21.76 15.57 18.18
N GLY A 417 21.67 14.91 19.35
CA GLY A 417 20.45 14.77 20.14
C GLY A 417 19.50 13.68 19.63
N GLY A 418 19.93 12.85 18.68
CA GLY A 418 19.17 11.70 18.19
C GLY A 418 19.30 10.50 19.13
N ASN A 419 18.27 9.66 19.16
CA ASN A 419 18.19 8.48 20.02
C ASN A 419 18.03 7.17 19.23
N ILE A 420 18.00 7.23 17.89
CA ILE A 420 17.82 6.06 17.01
C ILE A 420 19.01 5.96 16.06
N VAL A 421 19.66 4.81 16.05
CA VAL A 421 20.71 4.46 15.09
C VAL A 421 20.20 3.33 14.22
N GLN A 422 20.27 3.50 12.90
CA GLN A 422 20.01 2.43 11.95
C GLN A 422 21.25 2.23 11.09
N PHE A 423 21.62 0.98 10.83
CA PHE A 423 22.62 0.66 9.82
C PHE A 423 22.35 -0.68 9.17
N ARG A 424 22.95 -0.88 8.01
CA ARG A 424 22.87 -2.14 7.26
C ARG A 424 24.26 -2.75 7.11
N THR A 425 24.30 -4.07 7.02
CA THR A 425 25.50 -4.81 6.63
C THR A 425 25.30 -5.53 5.31
N ASP A 426 26.40 -5.92 4.68
CA ASP A 426 26.38 -6.71 3.44
C ASP A 426 25.82 -8.12 3.62
N SER A 427 25.99 -8.69 4.80
CA SER A 427 25.71 -10.10 5.07
C SER A 427 25.29 -10.36 6.52
N ALA A 428 24.60 -11.47 6.74
CA ALA A 428 24.23 -11.92 8.07
C ALA A 428 25.46 -12.25 8.92
N GLU A 429 26.55 -12.70 8.30
CA GLU A 429 27.83 -12.98 8.95
C GLU A 429 28.48 -11.69 9.51
N THR A 430 28.51 -10.62 8.71
CA THR A 430 29.00 -9.31 9.15
C THR A 430 28.14 -8.78 10.30
N MET A 431 26.82 -8.89 10.19
CA MET A 431 25.89 -8.48 11.26
C MET A 431 26.14 -9.27 12.56
N ALA A 432 26.26 -10.60 12.48
CA ALA A 432 26.50 -11.46 13.64
C ALA A 432 27.83 -11.13 14.34
N ALA A 433 28.88 -10.81 13.57
CA ALA A 433 30.16 -10.39 14.11
C ALA A 433 30.07 -9.03 14.84
N LEU A 434 29.32 -8.07 14.29
CA LEU A 434 29.03 -6.79 14.94
C LEU A 434 28.21 -6.97 16.22
N ILE A 435 27.15 -7.78 16.19
CA ILE A 435 26.33 -8.10 17.37
C ILE A 435 27.20 -8.69 18.48
N ASN A 436 28.07 -9.65 18.14
CA ASN A 436 28.97 -10.25 19.12
C ASN A 436 29.95 -9.22 19.72
N SER A 437 30.51 -8.34 18.90
CA SER A 437 31.46 -7.32 19.36
C SER A 437 30.79 -6.22 20.18
N LEU A 438 29.65 -5.69 19.71
CA LEU A 438 28.93 -4.58 20.34
C LEU A 438 28.23 -5.03 21.63
N PHE A 439 27.49 -6.14 21.59
CA PHE A 439 26.57 -6.52 22.67
C PHE A 439 27.12 -7.65 23.54
N ASN A 440 27.58 -8.76 22.97
CA ASN A 440 28.07 -9.89 23.77
C ASN A 440 29.38 -9.55 24.50
N GLN A 441 30.29 -8.87 23.81
CA GLN A 441 31.53 -8.33 24.39
C GLN A 441 31.35 -6.94 25.02
N GLN A 442 30.12 -6.41 25.03
CA GLN A 442 29.75 -5.17 25.70
C GLN A 442 30.56 -3.93 25.24
N LYS A 443 31.11 -3.92 24.02
CA LYS A 443 31.88 -2.76 23.52
C LYS A 443 31.00 -1.55 23.23
N ILE A 444 29.68 -1.72 23.09
CA ILE A 444 28.74 -0.62 22.88
C ILE A 444 28.86 0.45 23.97
N TYR A 445 29.10 0.08 25.23
CA TYR A 445 29.24 1.03 26.34
C TYR A 445 30.44 1.99 26.21
N ASN A 446 31.41 1.67 25.36
CA ASN A 446 32.50 2.60 25.05
C ASN A 446 32.04 3.80 24.20
N TYR A 447 30.86 3.70 23.58
CA TYR A 447 30.34 4.67 22.63
C TYR A 447 29.09 5.40 23.13
N LEU A 448 28.43 4.89 24.17
CA LEU A 448 27.24 5.52 24.74
C LEU A 448 27.61 6.72 25.63
N ASP A 449 26.93 7.85 25.41
CA ASP A 449 26.99 9.00 26.30
C ASP A 449 25.67 9.16 27.10
N ASN A 450 25.77 9.12 28.43
CA ASN A 450 24.67 9.37 29.38
C ASN A 450 23.35 8.58 29.14
N VAL A 451 23.43 7.36 28.59
CA VAL A 451 22.26 6.50 28.34
C VAL A 451 21.95 5.61 29.54
N ARG A 452 20.71 5.59 30.01
CA ARG A 452 20.27 4.72 31.14
C ARG A 452 20.07 3.27 30.72
N SER A 453 19.56 3.06 29.52
CA SER A 453 19.23 1.76 28.94
C SER A 453 19.16 1.91 27.43
N PHE A 454 19.47 0.86 26.68
CA PHE A 454 19.23 0.86 25.24
C PHE A 454 18.54 -0.46 24.86
N SER A 455 17.89 -0.47 23.71
CA SER A 455 17.37 -1.68 23.07
C SER A 455 17.85 -1.73 21.62
N TYR A 456 17.84 -2.91 21.02
CA TYR A 456 18.09 -3.05 19.59
C TYR A 456 17.13 -4.06 18.99
N SER A 457 16.91 -3.96 17.69
CA SER A 457 16.13 -4.90 16.90
C SER A 457 16.83 -5.17 15.58
N LEU A 458 16.71 -6.41 15.13
CA LEU A 458 17.31 -6.88 13.89
C LEU A 458 16.19 -7.17 12.88
N ILE A 459 16.39 -6.70 11.66
CA ILE A 459 15.55 -7.01 10.51
C ILE A 459 16.36 -7.99 9.67
N ASP A 460 16.21 -9.27 10.02
CA ASP A 460 17.03 -10.37 9.48
C ASP A 460 17.00 -10.43 7.95
N SER A 461 15.81 -10.25 7.36
CA SER A 461 15.63 -10.29 5.89
C SER A 461 16.42 -9.21 5.15
N GLN A 462 16.84 -8.16 5.86
CA GLN A 462 17.49 -6.99 5.28
C GLN A 462 18.89 -6.71 5.84
N ASN A 463 19.41 -7.58 6.71
CA ASN A 463 20.67 -7.38 7.44
C ASN A 463 20.79 -5.96 8.03
N THR A 464 19.68 -5.43 8.55
CA THR A 464 19.56 -4.07 9.08
C THR A 464 19.34 -4.13 10.58
N MET A 465 20.10 -3.34 11.34
CA MET A 465 19.93 -3.22 12.78
C MET A 465 19.45 -1.82 13.15
N VAL A 466 18.53 -1.76 14.11
CA VAL A 466 18.05 -0.55 14.75
C VAL A 466 18.47 -0.58 16.21
N ILE A 467 19.08 0.47 16.72
CA ILE A 467 19.43 0.65 18.13
C ILE A 467 18.70 1.91 18.63
N ILE A 468 18.10 1.82 19.82
CA ILE A 468 17.35 2.89 20.46
C ILE A 468 17.88 3.12 21.88
N PHE A 469 18.17 4.37 22.22
CA PHE A 469 18.70 4.82 23.51
C PHE A 469 17.67 5.45 24.44
#